data_AF-A0AB38A3X2-F1
#
_entry.id   AF-A0AB38A3X2-F1
#
_cell.length_a   1.000
_cell.length_b   1.000
_cell.length_c   1.000
_cell.angle_alpha   90.00
_cell.angle_beta   90.00
_cell.angle_gamma   90.00
#
_symmetry.space_group_name_H-M   'P 1'
#
loop_
_entity.id
_entity.type
_entity.pdbx_description
1 polymer ?
#
loop_
_entity_poly.entity_id
_entity_poly.type
_entity_poly.pdbx_seq_one_letter_code
_entity_poly.pdbx_strand_id
1 'polypeptide(L)'
;MPKGRYWTKEEDEYILEKAGKVKPQTIADKLDRSFGAVECRMYKLGVSNAKLASGKITANELAKILGVDPKQIYNWIKKFSLKAEYRIVRKKTKYYLIDSVDFWEWADNNRFRLNISRIEPKVLMPEPDWVEEQRRKDFYEVPKRRHARWTKEEDAKLINLFHLDMSKSDMAKDLKRAESAIVRRISTLKTKGILPKKRIIIMWTQKEMDMLLEFEEQGLSDKEIAYELGREKDHITQKRKFMRDNGQYQGFKNR
;
A
#
# COMPACT_ATOMS: atom_id res chain seq x y z
N MET A 1 -53.21 5.17 -10.37
CA MET A 1 -52.18 5.29 -9.32
C MET A 1 -52.34 6.65 -8.64
N PRO A 2 -52.30 6.75 -7.30
CA PRO A 2 -52.41 8.03 -6.62
C PRO A 2 -51.24 8.95 -7.03
N LYS A 3 -51.55 10.21 -7.36
CA LYS A 3 -50.56 11.24 -7.70
C LYS A 3 -49.67 11.49 -6.48
N GLY A 4 -48.36 11.42 -6.64
CA GLY A 4 -47.41 11.67 -5.57
C GLY A 4 -47.50 13.12 -5.05
N ARG A 5 -47.27 13.30 -3.74
CA ARG A 5 -47.21 14.61 -3.07
C ARG A 5 -46.13 15.50 -3.69
N TYR A 6 -46.50 16.70 -4.13
CA TYR A 6 -45.56 17.69 -4.68
C TYR A 6 -44.61 18.23 -3.60
N TRP A 7 -43.39 18.60 -3.99
CA TRP A 7 -42.42 19.26 -3.11
C TRP A 7 -42.77 20.74 -2.95
N THR A 8 -42.80 21.22 -1.70
CA THR A 8 -42.96 22.65 -1.40
C THR A 8 -41.59 23.34 -1.33
N LYS A 9 -41.58 24.67 -1.47
CA LYS A 9 -40.35 25.47 -1.34
C LYS A 9 -39.74 25.37 0.06
N GLU A 10 -40.58 25.33 1.09
CA GLU A 10 -40.16 25.16 2.49
C GLU A 10 -39.49 23.80 2.73
N GLU A 11 -40.01 22.73 2.12
CA GLU A 11 -39.38 21.41 2.18
C GLU A 11 -38.01 21.41 1.48
N ASP A 12 -37.88 22.10 0.35
CA ASP A 12 -36.60 22.26 -0.34
C ASP A 12 -35.60 23.06 0.49
N GLU A 13 -36.00 24.20 1.05
CA GLU A 13 -35.17 25.03 1.93
C GLU A 13 -34.71 24.26 3.16
N TYR A 14 -35.60 23.49 3.78
CA TYR A 14 -35.27 22.63 4.90
C TYR A 14 -34.26 21.54 4.51
N ILE A 15 -34.43 20.92 3.33
CA ILE A 15 -33.47 19.96 2.80
C ILE A 15 -32.11 20.62 2.57
N LEU A 16 -32.06 21.81 1.96
CA LEU A 16 -30.81 22.54 1.70
C LEU A 16 -30.08 22.91 3.01
N GLU A 17 -30.81 23.40 4.01
CA GLU A 17 -30.25 23.85 5.29
C GLU A 17 -29.69 22.69 6.14
N LYS A 18 -30.35 21.52 6.08
CA LYS A 18 -29.99 20.32 6.85
C LYS A 18 -29.13 19.33 6.06
N ALA A 19 -29.02 19.47 4.74
CA ALA A 19 -28.17 18.63 3.91
C ALA A 19 -26.72 18.66 4.41
N GLY A 20 -26.18 17.47 4.70
CA GLY A 20 -24.83 17.31 5.23
C GLY A 20 -24.67 17.52 6.74
N LYS A 21 -25.64 18.12 7.44
CA LYS A 21 -25.64 18.24 8.92
C LYS A 21 -26.38 17.07 9.59
N VAL A 22 -27.46 16.60 8.97
CA VAL A 22 -28.36 15.58 9.52
C VAL A 22 -28.46 14.40 8.57
N LYS A 23 -28.69 13.18 9.10
CA LYS A 23 -28.87 11.98 8.27
C LYS A 23 -30.12 12.13 7.40
N PRO A 24 -30.09 11.72 6.12
CA PRO A 24 -31.26 11.83 5.24
C PRO A 24 -32.50 11.10 5.77
N GLN A 25 -32.32 10.04 6.56
CA GLN A 25 -33.42 9.36 7.26
C GLN A 25 -34.15 10.29 8.23
N THR A 26 -33.42 11.04 9.06
CA THR A 26 -34.03 11.97 10.02
C THR A 26 -34.68 13.17 9.33
N ILE A 27 -34.20 13.55 8.14
CA ILE A 27 -34.87 14.55 7.29
C ILE A 27 -36.18 13.97 6.75
N ALA A 28 -36.17 12.71 6.31
CA ALA A 28 -37.36 12.00 5.84
C ALA A 28 -38.42 11.85 6.94
N ASP A 29 -38.00 11.48 8.15
CA ASP A 29 -38.88 11.34 9.31
C ASP A 29 -39.53 12.67 9.70
N LYS A 30 -38.81 13.80 9.59
CA LYS A 30 -39.35 15.14 9.90
C LYS A 30 -40.24 15.74 8.79
N LEU A 31 -40.03 15.33 7.54
CA LEU A 31 -40.85 15.79 6.41
C LEU A 31 -42.04 14.87 6.13
N ASP A 32 -42.23 13.81 6.92
CA ASP A 32 -43.21 12.75 6.69
C ASP A 32 -43.13 12.19 5.26
N ARG A 33 -41.91 11.95 4.78
CA ARG A 33 -41.62 11.41 3.44
C ARG A 33 -40.78 10.16 3.53
N SER A 34 -40.80 9.34 2.48
CA SER A 34 -39.90 8.18 2.42
C SER A 34 -38.46 8.63 2.20
N PHE A 35 -37.52 7.86 2.74
CA PHE A 35 -36.08 8.05 2.53
C PHE A 35 -35.72 8.21 1.04
N GLY A 36 -36.27 7.34 0.19
CA GLY A 36 -36.00 7.36 -1.25
C GLY A 36 -36.54 8.63 -1.95
N ALA A 37 -37.65 9.21 -1.46
CA ALA A 37 -38.16 10.46 -1.98
C ALA A 37 -37.22 11.63 -1.64
N VAL A 38 -36.75 11.71 -0.38
CA VAL A 38 -35.78 12.72 0.06
C VAL A 38 -34.45 12.56 -0.69
N GLU A 39 -33.95 11.34 -0.86
CA GLU A 39 -32.70 11.09 -1.61
C GLU A 39 -32.81 11.56 -3.07
N CYS A 40 -33.91 11.23 -3.76
CA CYS A 40 -34.18 11.72 -5.11
C CYS A 40 -34.26 13.24 -5.17
N ARG A 41 -34.86 13.89 -4.15
CA ARG A 41 -34.99 15.35 -4.13
C ARG A 41 -33.66 16.03 -3.85
N MET A 42 -32.88 15.53 -2.89
CA MET A 42 -31.52 15.99 -2.63
C MET A 42 -30.65 15.89 -3.88
N TYR A 43 -30.80 14.82 -4.67
CA TYR A 43 -30.11 14.68 -5.95
C TYR A 43 -30.50 15.77 -6.94
N LYS A 44 -31.81 16.03 -7.11
CA LYS A 44 -32.32 17.10 -7.98
C LYS A 44 -31.91 18.50 -7.52
N LEU A 45 -31.79 18.73 -6.22
CA LEU A 45 -31.33 19.99 -5.62
C LEU A 45 -29.79 20.14 -5.61
N GLY A 46 -29.05 19.14 -6.11
CA GLY A 46 -27.58 19.18 -6.14
C GLY A 46 -26.90 18.99 -4.77
N VAL A 47 -27.68 18.71 -3.71
CA VAL A 47 -27.19 18.53 -2.33
C VAL A 47 -27.15 17.08 -1.85
N SER A 48 -27.39 16.11 -2.75
CA SER A 48 -27.21 14.67 -2.49
C SER A 48 -25.80 14.35 -1.97
N ASN A 49 -24.82 15.13 -2.43
CA ASN A 49 -23.49 15.12 -1.87
C ASN A 49 -23.42 16.08 -0.68
N ALA A 50 -23.51 15.52 0.54
CA ALA A 50 -23.10 16.14 1.81
C ALA A 50 -21.66 16.74 1.81
N LYS A 51 -20.94 16.61 0.69
CA LYS A 51 -19.60 17.11 0.41
C LYS A 51 -19.54 18.64 0.26
N LEU A 52 -20.56 19.28 -0.32
CA LEU A 52 -20.47 20.69 -0.72
C LEU A 52 -20.67 21.69 0.42
N ALA A 53 -21.35 21.31 1.50
CA ALA A 53 -21.83 22.27 2.51
C ALA A 53 -20.83 22.60 3.64
N SER A 54 -19.64 21.99 3.67
CA SER A 54 -18.73 22.12 4.84
C SER A 54 -17.46 22.94 4.62
N GLY A 55 -17.13 23.31 3.37
CA GLY A 55 -15.84 23.93 3.05
C GLY A 55 -14.62 23.02 3.23
N LYS A 56 -14.82 21.77 3.68
CA LYS A 56 -13.76 20.77 3.91
C LYS A 56 -13.63 19.82 2.71
N ILE A 57 -12.41 19.36 2.48
CA ILE A 57 -12.09 18.41 1.41
C ILE A 57 -12.22 16.96 1.90
N THR A 58 -12.70 16.06 1.05
CA THR A 58 -12.71 14.64 1.41
C THR A 58 -11.32 14.03 1.28
N ALA A 59 -11.04 12.97 2.04
CA ALA A 59 -9.79 12.21 1.90
C ALA A 59 -9.54 11.71 0.46
N ASN A 60 -10.59 11.38 -0.30
CA ASN A 60 -10.43 10.97 -1.70
C ASN A 60 -10.10 12.15 -2.63
N GLU A 61 -10.66 13.32 -2.40
CA GLU A 61 -10.32 14.53 -3.16
C GLU A 61 -8.90 14.98 -2.86
N LEU A 62 -8.51 14.98 -1.58
CA LEU A 62 -7.13 15.24 -1.18
C LEU A 62 -6.16 14.25 -1.84
N ALA A 63 -6.52 12.96 -1.94
CA ALA A 63 -5.69 11.97 -2.63
C ALA A 63 -5.47 12.29 -4.11
N LYS A 64 -6.53 12.76 -4.79
CA LYS A 64 -6.45 13.16 -6.19
C LYS A 64 -5.56 14.38 -6.37
N ILE A 65 -5.74 15.40 -5.53
CA ILE A 65 -4.93 16.64 -5.54
C ILE A 65 -3.45 16.33 -5.31
N LEU A 66 -3.15 15.44 -4.37
CA LEU A 66 -1.77 15.06 -4.05
C LEU A 66 -1.18 14.01 -5.00
N GLY A 67 -1.99 13.39 -5.86
CA GLY A 67 -1.57 12.27 -6.73
C GLY A 67 -1.12 11.03 -5.97
N VAL A 68 -1.74 10.74 -4.81
CA VAL A 68 -1.42 9.60 -3.92
C VAL A 68 -2.59 8.63 -3.78
N ASP A 69 -2.30 7.38 -3.40
CA ASP A 69 -3.36 6.40 -3.05
C ASP A 69 -4.17 6.88 -1.82
N PRO A 70 -5.52 6.92 -1.87
CA PRO A 70 -6.38 7.25 -0.72
C PRO A 70 -6.06 6.48 0.57
N LYS A 71 -5.55 5.24 0.46
CA LYS A 71 -5.06 4.46 1.61
C LYS A 71 -3.95 5.16 2.39
N GLN A 72 -3.09 5.93 1.70
CA GLN A 72 -2.06 6.71 2.37
C GLN A 72 -2.67 7.80 3.25
N ILE A 73 -3.72 8.48 2.78
CA ILE A 73 -4.41 9.50 3.58
C ILE A 73 -5.11 8.87 4.79
N TYR A 74 -5.76 7.72 4.62
CA TYR A 74 -6.31 6.99 5.78
C TYR A 74 -5.22 6.58 6.77
N ASN A 75 -4.02 6.24 6.31
CA ASN A 75 -2.88 5.98 7.19
C ASN A 75 -2.39 7.25 7.89
N TRP A 76 -2.39 8.40 7.21
CA TRP A 76 -2.04 9.70 7.83
C TRP A 76 -3.00 10.06 8.96
N ILE A 77 -4.30 9.86 8.75
CA ILE A 77 -5.32 10.09 9.78
C ILE A 77 -5.14 9.14 10.97
N LYS A 78 -4.91 7.84 10.70
CA LYS A 78 -4.87 6.82 11.77
C LYS A 78 -3.56 6.75 12.53
N LYS A 79 -2.43 6.96 11.85
CA LYS A 79 -1.08 6.69 12.39
C LYS A 79 -0.22 7.92 12.56
N PHE A 80 -0.52 8.98 11.82
CA PHE A 80 0.29 10.21 11.80
C PHE A 80 -0.51 11.42 12.28
N SER A 81 -1.63 11.20 12.96
CA SER A 81 -2.44 12.23 13.63
C SER A 81 -2.89 13.38 12.73
N LEU A 82 -3.13 13.12 11.44
CA LEU A 82 -3.79 14.10 10.57
C LEU A 82 -5.23 14.32 11.07
N LYS A 83 -5.53 15.54 11.50
CA LYS A 83 -6.87 15.92 11.98
C LYS A 83 -7.88 15.73 10.85
N ALA A 84 -8.93 14.97 11.15
CA ALA A 84 -10.02 14.74 10.21
C ALA A 84 -11.32 14.49 10.97
N GLU A 85 -12.40 15.09 10.49
CA GLU A 85 -13.74 14.80 10.95
C GLU A 85 -14.31 13.65 10.15
N TYR A 86 -14.90 12.66 10.80
CA TYR A 86 -15.60 11.60 10.09
C TYR A 86 -17.10 11.87 10.06
N ARG A 87 -17.73 11.54 8.94
CA ARG A 87 -19.19 11.54 8.81
C ARG A 87 -19.67 10.18 8.29
N ILE A 88 -20.82 9.74 8.78
CA ILE A 88 -21.42 8.45 8.43
C ILE A 88 -22.51 8.70 7.39
N VAL A 89 -22.35 8.17 6.15
CA VAL A 89 -23.38 8.29 5.09
C VAL A 89 -24.34 7.11 5.11
N ARG A 90 -23.80 5.89 5.13
CA ARG A 90 -24.58 4.64 5.12
C ARG A 90 -24.24 3.81 6.36
N LYS A 91 -25.03 2.76 6.63
CA LYS A 91 -24.93 1.90 7.83
C LYS A 91 -23.50 1.47 8.23
N LYS A 92 -22.54 1.38 7.28
CA LYS A 92 -21.14 1.00 7.56
C LYS A 92 -20.05 1.90 6.93
N THR A 93 -20.39 2.86 6.06
CA THR A 93 -19.37 3.65 5.33
C THR A 93 -19.16 5.01 5.98
N LYS A 94 -17.91 5.27 6.38
CA LYS A 94 -17.42 6.54 6.92
C LYS A 94 -16.61 7.25 5.85
N TYR A 95 -16.80 8.56 5.69
CA TYR A 95 -15.90 9.43 4.94
C TYR A 95 -15.21 10.37 5.92
N TYR A 96 -13.96 10.72 5.59
CA TYR A 96 -13.17 11.68 6.35
C TYR A 96 -13.16 13.00 5.59
N LEU A 97 -13.46 14.08 6.31
CA LEU A 97 -13.38 15.47 5.90
C LEU A 97 -12.16 16.08 6.59
N ILE A 98 -11.35 16.77 5.81
CA ILE A 98 -10.09 17.36 6.25
C ILE A 98 -10.18 18.86 5.94
N ASP A 99 -9.76 19.69 6.90
CA ASP A 99 -9.61 21.12 6.67
C ASP A 99 -8.28 21.40 5.95
N SER A 100 -8.27 22.36 5.03
CA SER A 100 -7.06 22.74 4.31
C SER A 100 -5.98 23.29 5.24
N VAL A 101 -6.37 24.05 6.27
CA VAL A 101 -5.44 24.62 7.27
C VAL A 101 -4.80 23.49 8.08
N ASP A 102 -5.62 22.59 8.62
CA ASP A 102 -5.15 21.42 9.39
C ASP A 102 -4.24 20.52 8.55
N PHE A 103 -4.53 20.36 7.26
CA PHE A 103 -3.68 19.62 6.34
C PHE A 103 -2.31 20.26 6.19
N TRP A 104 -2.25 21.58 5.99
CA TRP A 104 -0.98 22.29 5.82
C TRP A 104 -0.14 22.32 7.10
N GLU A 105 -0.75 22.49 8.29
CA GLU A 105 -0.06 22.33 9.58
C GLU A 105 0.56 20.93 9.73
N TRP A 106 -0.19 19.90 9.32
CA TRP A 106 0.31 18.54 9.36
C TRP A 106 1.43 18.31 8.33
N ALA A 107 1.29 18.85 7.12
CA ALA A 107 2.25 18.74 6.04
C ALA A 107 3.59 19.38 6.40
N ASP A 108 3.56 20.51 7.12
CA ASP A 108 4.75 21.21 7.58
C ASP A 108 5.59 20.36 8.56
N ASN A 109 4.92 19.61 9.45
CA ASN A 109 5.59 18.67 10.35
C ASN A 109 6.04 17.38 9.65
N ASN A 110 5.57 17.11 8.43
CA ASN A 110 5.74 15.84 7.72
C ASN A 110 6.26 16.01 6.28
N ARG A 111 7.05 17.06 6.02
CA ARG A 111 7.50 17.45 4.66
C ARG A 111 8.09 16.30 3.85
N PHE A 112 8.89 15.43 4.47
CA PHE A 112 9.55 14.29 3.80
C PHE A 112 8.59 13.22 3.22
N ARG A 113 7.32 13.20 3.65
CA ARG A 113 6.31 12.25 3.18
C ARG A 113 5.58 12.72 1.93
N LEU A 114 5.64 14.03 1.66
CA LEU A 114 4.94 14.66 0.56
C LEU A 114 5.94 15.00 -0.53
N ASN A 115 5.47 14.95 -1.78
CA ASN A 115 6.20 15.55 -2.89
C ASN A 115 5.35 16.70 -3.42
N ILE A 116 5.67 17.90 -2.97
CA ILE A 116 4.90 19.12 -3.21
C ILE A 116 5.02 19.56 -4.67
N SER A 117 6.12 19.21 -5.35
CA SER A 117 6.28 19.50 -6.79
C SER A 117 5.18 18.90 -7.67
N ARG A 118 4.44 17.89 -7.19
CA ARG A 118 3.34 17.23 -7.92
C ARG A 118 1.98 17.86 -7.69
N ILE A 119 1.84 18.72 -6.69
CA ILE A 119 0.57 19.35 -6.32
C ILE A 119 0.39 20.58 -7.20
N GLU A 120 -0.79 20.85 -7.74
CA GLU A 120 -1.02 22.11 -8.46
C GLU A 120 -1.03 23.31 -7.49
N PRO A 121 -0.38 24.44 -7.81
CA PRO A 121 -0.41 25.63 -6.97
C PRO A 121 -1.85 26.13 -6.72
N LYS A 122 -2.11 26.64 -5.52
CA LYS A 122 -3.38 27.27 -5.10
C LYS A 122 -4.62 26.38 -5.12
N VAL A 123 -4.47 25.06 -5.21
CA VAL A 123 -5.60 24.12 -5.15
C VAL A 123 -6.15 23.96 -3.72
N LEU A 124 -5.29 24.11 -2.70
CA LEU A 124 -5.67 24.01 -1.28
C LEU A 124 -5.41 25.34 -0.58
N MET A 125 -6.45 26.15 -0.43
CA MET A 125 -6.36 27.47 0.21
C MET A 125 -6.68 27.40 1.72
N PRO A 126 -5.99 28.17 2.58
CA PRO A 126 -4.85 29.04 2.26
C PRO A 126 -3.56 28.22 2.04
N GLU A 127 -2.77 28.54 1.01
CA GLU A 127 -1.46 27.90 0.77
C GLU A 127 -0.38 28.69 1.54
N PRO A 128 0.36 28.05 2.47
CA PRO A 128 1.43 28.71 3.21
C PRO A 128 2.66 29.04 2.36
N ASP A 129 3.41 30.07 2.75
CA ASP A 129 4.61 30.53 2.02
C ASP A 129 5.70 29.46 1.88
N TRP A 130 5.85 28.59 2.90
CA TRP A 130 6.86 27.53 2.89
C TRP A 130 6.63 26.49 1.78
N VAL A 131 5.39 26.36 1.29
CA VAL A 131 5.02 25.37 0.26
C VAL A 131 5.75 25.67 -1.04
N GLU A 132 5.89 26.93 -1.42
CA GLU A 132 6.58 27.32 -2.65
C GLU A 132 8.09 27.05 -2.56
N GLU A 133 8.70 27.33 -1.40
CA GLU A 133 10.11 27.01 -1.17
C GLU A 133 10.35 25.49 -1.26
N GLN A 134 9.48 24.70 -0.62
CA GLN A 134 9.58 23.25 -0.63
C GLN A 134 9.30 22.65 -2.01
N ARG A 135 8.36 23.23 -2.77
CA ARG A 135 8.06 22.86 -4.16
C ARG A 135 9.30 22.97 -5.03
N ARG A 136 10.08 24.06 -4.88
CA ARG A 136 11.34 24.26 -5.59
C ARG A 136 12.37 23.19 -5.19
N LYS A 137 12.53 22.90 -3.90
CA LYS A 137 13.46 21.85 -3.42
C LYS A 137 13.10 20.48 -3.98
N ASP A 138 11.84 20.08 -3.87
CA ASP A 138 11.35 18.79 -4.32
C ASP A 138 11.54 18.59 -5.85
N PHE A 139 11.42 19.67 -6.64
CA PHE A 139 11.63 19.63 -8.08
C PHE A 139 13.08 19.24 -8.47
N TYR A 140 14.07 19.73 -7.72
CA TYR A 140 15.48 19.46 -7.98
C TYR A 140 15.98 18.18 -7.30
N GLU A 141 15.53 17.89 -6.07
CA GLU A 141 16.09 16.83 -5.23
C GLU A 141 15.39 15.47 -5.42
N VAL A 142 14.09 15.43 -5.74
CA VAL A 142 13.39 14.16 -5.86
C VAL A 142 13.80 13.46 -7.17
N PRO A 143 14.42 12.26 -7.11
CA PRO A 143 14.86 11.58 -8.31
C PRO A 143 13.65 11.26 -9.20
N LYS A 144 13.67 11.80 -10.43
CA LYS A 144 12.62 11.67 -11.47
C LYS A 144 12.21 10.22 -11.78
N ARG A 145 12.98 9.23 -11.31
CA ARG A 145 12.85 7.79 -11.62
C ARG A 145 12.43 6.90 -10.44
N ARG A 146 11.70 7.42 -9.43
CA ARG A 146 10.99 6.54 -8.47
C ARG A 146 9.94 5.74 -9.27
N HIS A 147 10.17 4.44 -9.46
CA HIS A 147 9.34 3.48 -10.23
C HIS A 147 9.57 3.41 -11.76
N ALA A 148 10.71 3.90 -12.28
CA ALA A 148 11.03 3.67 -13.69
C ALA A 148 11.11 2.17 -14.01
N ARG A 149 10.43 1.73 -15.09
CA ARG A 149 10.55 0.37 -15.61
C ARG A 149 12.00 0.11 -16.04
N TRP A 150 12.44 -1.13 -15.93
CA TRP A 150 13.75 -1.55 -16.42
C TRP A 150 13.68 -1.80 -17.92
N THR A 151 14.57 -1.17 -18.67
CA THR A 151 14.74 -1.41 -20.11
C THR A 151 15.65 -2.62 -20.35
N LYS A 152 15.59 -3.19 -21.57
CA LYS A 152 16.48 -4.31 -21.95
C LYS A 152 17.95 -3.91 -21.93
N GLU A 153 18.26 -2.66 -22.33
CA GLU A 153 19.62 -2.11 -22.30
C GLU A 153 20.14 -1.96 -20.87
N GLU A 154 19.31 -1.45 -19.95
CA GLU A 154 19.67 -1.36 -18.53
C GLU A 154 19.89 -2.75 -17.91
N ASP A 155 19.09 -3.76 -18.29
CA ASP A 155 19.30 -5.13 -17.86
C ASP A 155 20.61 -5.69 -18.40
N ALA A 156 20.92 -5.49 -19.68
CA ALA A 156 22.18 -5.93 -20.29
C ALA A 156 23.38 -5.26 -19.61
N LYS A 157 23.32 -3.94 -19.36
CA LYS A 157 24.35 -3.23 -18.62
C LYS A 157 24.48 -3.78 -17.20
N LEU A 158 23.37 -3.99 -16.48
CA LEU A 158 23.39 -4.55 -15.13
C LEU A 158 23.99 -5.96 -15.09
N ILE A 159 23.68 -6.81 -16.08
CA ILE A 159 24.24 -8.17 -16.18
C ILE A 159 25.76 -8.09 -16.39
N ASN A 160 26.23 -7.24 -17.31
CA ASN A 160 27.67 -7.04 -17.53
C ASN A 160 28.37 -6.55 -16.26
N LEU A 161 27.81 -5.55 -15.59
CA LEU A 161 28.37 -5.03 -14.33
C LEU A 161 28.37 -6.07 -13.20
N PHE A 162 27.39 -6.98 -13.20
CA PHE A 162 27.32 -8.08 -12.24
C PHE A 162 28.42 -9.12 -12.50
N HIS A 163 28.72 -9.43 -13.77
CA HIS A 163 29.81 -10.34 -14.13
C HIS A 163 31.20 -9.75 -13.88
N LEU A 164 31.32 -8.42 -13.82
CA LEU A 164 32.54 -7.71 -13.44
C LEU A 164 32.74 -7.59 -11.92
N ASP A 165 31.90 -8.26 -11.11
CA ASP A 165 31.94 -8.22 -9.64
C ASP A 165 31.98 -6.80 -9.02
N MET A 166 31.40 -5.82 -9.71
CA MET A 166 31.35 -4.46 -9.19
C MET A 166 30.53 -4.39 -7.89
N SER A 167 30.84 -3.39 -7.06
CA SER A 167 30.03 -3.14 -5.87
C SER A 167 28.62 -2.68 -6.27
N LYS A 168 27.62 -3.03 -5.46
CA LYS A 168 26.22 -2.62 -5.70
C LYS A 168 26.06 -1.10 -5.68
N SER A 169 26.89 -0.40 -4.90
CA SER A 169 26.93 1.05 -4.81
C SER A 169 27.44 1.68 -6.10
N ASP A 170 28.48 1.08 -6.71
CA ASP A 170 29.02 1.57 -7.98
C ASP A 170 28.06 1.28 -9.13
N MET A 171 27.43 0.10 -9.16
CA MET A 171 26.34 -0.19 -10.10
C MET A 171 25.19 0.83 -9.99
N ALA A 172 24.85 1.23 -8.76
CA ALA A 172 23.78 2.19 -8.50
C ALA A 172 24.10 3.58 -9.06
N LYS A 173 25.34 4.06 -8.87
CA LYS A 173 25.83 5.31 -9.46
C LYS A 173 25.81 5.24 -10.99
N ASP A 174 26.30 4.14 -11.56
CA ASP A 174 26.46 3.97 -13.00
C ASP A 174 25.13 3.87 -13.76
N LEU A 175 24.12 3.27 -13.12
CA LEU A 175 22.76 3.16 -13.65
C LEU A 175 21.85 4.32 -13.20
N LYS A 176 22.35 5.25 -12.38
CA LYS A 176 21.59 6.35 -11.76
C LYS A 176 20.30 5.84 -11.11
N ARG A 177 20.38 4.70 -10.41
CA ARG A 177 19.27 4.07 -9.68
C ARG A 177 19.64 3.87 -8.22
N ALA A 178 18.63 3.76 -7.34
CA ALA A 178 18.88 3.44 -5.95
C ALA A 178 19.48 2.04 -5.79
N GLU A 179 20.37 1.85 -4.83
CA GLU A 179 21.01 0.55 -4.54
C GLU A 179 19.98 -0.56 -4.27
N SER A 180 18.90 -0.23 -3.55
CA SER A 180 17.79 -1.15 -3.29
C SER A 180 17.10 -1.63 -4.58
N ALA A 181 17.04 -0.77 -5.61
CA ALA A 181 16.49 -1.13 -6.91
C ALA A 181 17.42 -2.10 -7.67
N ILE A 182 18.75 -1.92 -7.57
CA ILE A 182 19.76 -2.83 -8.12
C ILE A 182 19.63 -4.21 -7.47
N VAL A 183 19.62 -4.27 -6.13
CA VAL A 183 19.48 -5.52 -5.37
C VAL A 183 18.20 -6.27 -5.75
N ARG A 184 17.08 -5.56 -5.81
CA ARG A 184 15.79 -6.14 -6.19
C ARG A 184 15.80 -6.63 -7.63
N ARG A 185 16.45 -5.91 -8.54
CA ARG A 185 16.56 -6.32 -9.95
C ARG A 185 17.43 -7.55 -10.12
N ILE A 186 18.59 -7.62 -9.47
CA ILE A 186 19.45 -8.80 -9.45
C ILE A 186 18.67 -10.02 -8.95
N SER A 187 17.91 -9.87 -7.86
CA SER A 187 17.05 -10.96 -7.34
C SER A 187 16.03 -11.42 -8.40
N THR A 188 15.40 -10.48 -9.10
CA THR A 188 14.46 -10.77 -10.19
C THR A 188 15.15 -11.52 -11.34
N LEU A 189 16.33 -11.06 -11.77
CA LEU A 189 17.11 -11.71 -12.84
C LEU A 189 17.54 -13.13 -12.45
N LYS A 190 17.86 -13.36 -11.17
CA LYS A 190 18.12 -14.71 -10.62
C LYS A 190 16.88 -15.60 -10.62
N THR A 191 15.71 -15.06 -10.26
CA THR A 191 14.46 -15.85 -10.31
C THR A 191 14.08 -16.24 -11.74
N LYS A 192 14.38 -15.38 -12.72
CA LYS A 192 14.18 -15.64 -14.16
C LYS A 192 15.23 -16.59 -14.78
N GLY A 193 16.26 -16.98 -14.04
CA GLY A 193 17.33 -17.86 -14.54
C GLY A 193 18.37 -17.19 -15.44
N ILE A 194 18.33 -15.86 -15.59
CA ILE A 194 19.31 -15.10 -16.40
C ILE A 194 20.65 -14.98 -15.65
N LEU A 195 20.58 -14.80 -14.33
CA LEU A 195 21.75 -14.77 -13.45
C LEU A 195 21.80 -16.04 -12.58
N PRO A 196 23.00 -16.54 -12.22
CA PRO A 196 23.13 -17.71 -11.37
C PRO A 196 22.56 -17.44 -9.97
N LYS A 197 21.77 -18.39 -9.47
CA LYS A 197 21.32 -18.40 -8.07
C LYS A 197 22.50 -18.78 -7.19
N LYS A 198 22.66 -18.11 -6.04
CA LYS A 198 23.72 -18.45 -5.06
C LYS A 198 23.49 -19.81 -4.39
N ARG A 199 22.25 -20.29 -4.35
CA ARG A 199 21.87 -21.58 -3.78
C ARG A 199 21.17 -22.39 -4.86
N ILE A 200 21.73 -23.54 -5.20
CA ILE A 200 21.07 -24.56 -6.00
C ILE A 200 20.12 -25.28 -5.04
N ILE A 201 18.81 -25.12 -5.24
CA ILE A 201 17.80 -25.79 -4.41
C ILE A 201 17.56 -27.16 -5.03
N ILE A 202 18.13 -28.21 -4.44
CA ILE A 202 17.88 -29.60 -4.83
C ILE A 202 16.68 -30.09 -4.01
N MET A 203 15.54 -30.29 -4.69
CA MET A 203 14.34 -30.82 -4.04
C MET A 203 14.59 -32.22 -3.48
N TRP A 204 13.95 -32.53 -2.36
CA TRP A 204 13.98 -33.87 -1.77
C TRP A 204 12.89 -34.72 -2.43
N THR A 205 13.26 -35.90 -2.89
CA THR A 205 12.33 -36.91 -3.42
C THR A 205 11.77 -37.76 -2.28
N GLN A 206 10.60 -38.37 -2.48
CA GLN A 206 9.99 -39.24 -1.46
C GLN A 206 10.91 -40.41 -1.06
N LYS A 207 11.60 -41.02 -2.03
CA LYS A 207 12.57 -42.09 -1.76
C LYS A 207 13.72 -41.65 -0.86
N GLU A 208 14.27 -40.46 -1.09
CA GLU A 208 15.31 -39.89 -0.21
C GLU A 208 14.79 -39.60 1.19
N MET A 209 13.49 -39.30 1.32
CA MET A 209 12.84 -39.11 2.62
C MET A 209 12.70 -40.42 3.37
N ASP A 210 12.26 -41.47 2.67
CA ASP A 210 12.05 -42.80 3.25
C ASP A 210 13.41 -43.38 3.68
N MET A 211 14.44 -43.31 2.82
CA MET A 211 15.81 -43.72 3.16
C MET A 211 16.38 -42.93 4.35
N LEU A 212 16.08 -41.63 4.46
CA LEU A 212 16.53 -40.83 5.61
C LEU A 212 15.91 -41.31 6.93
N LEU A 213 14.64 -41.73 6.93
CA LEU A 213 13.98 -42.30 8.10
C LEU A 213 14.51 -43.71 8.43
N GLU A 214 14.72 -44.55 7.41
CA GLU A 214 15.29 -45.89 7.58
C GLU A 214 16.70 -45.86 8.17
N PHE A 215 17.59 -44.99 7.64
CA PHE A 215 18.94 -44.85 8.15
C PHE A 215 18.98 -44.25 9.57
N GLU A 216 17.96 -43.46 9.91
CA GLU A 216 17.79 -42.95 11.27
C GLU A 216 17.35 -44.03 12.26
N GLU A 217 16.46 -44.96 11.86
CA GLU A 217 16.10 -46.13 12.67
C GLU A 217 17.30 -47.06 12.90
N GLN A 218 18.20 -47.15 11.94
CA GLN A 218 19.45 -47.91 12.04
C GLN A 218 20.52 -47.22 12.92
N GLY A 219 20.28 -45.99 13.36
CA GLY A 219 21.19 -45.24 14.24
C GLY A 219 22.43 -44.68 13.56
N LEU A 220 22.42 -44.54 12.22
CA LEU A 220 23.52 -43.94 11.46
C LEU A 220 23.69 -42.46 11.80
N SER A 221 24.93 -41.99 11.79
CA SER A 221 25.23 -40.59 12.04
C SER A 221 24.83 -39.70 10.85
N ASP A 222 24.57 -38.42 11.11
CA ASP A 222 24.23 -37.44 10.06
C ASP A 222 25.26 -37.35 8.94
N LYS A 223 26.53 -37.68 9.23
CA LYS A 223 27.62 -37.67 8.25
C LYS A 223 27.53 -38.89 7.32
N GLU A 224 27.16 -40.05 7.86
CA GLU A 224 26.97 -41.29 7.09
C GLU A 224 25.69 -41.21 6.26
N ILE A 225 24.59 -40.72 6.83
CA ILE A 225 23.33 -40.48 6.10
C ILE A 225 23.55 -39.51 4.93
N ALA A 226 24.33 -38.46 5.14
CA ALA A 226 24.68 -37.50 4.09
C ALA A 226 25.50 -38.15 2.96
N TYR A 227 26.43 -39.04 3.30
CA TYR A 227 27.24 -39.78 2.34
C TYR A 227 26.39 -40.72 1.48
N GLU A 228 25.54 -41.53 2.09
CA GLU A 228 24.64 -42.47 1.38
C GLU A 228 23.63 -41.76 0.46
N LEU A 229 23.15 -40.58 0.88
CA LEU A 229 22.22 -39.78 0.08
C LEU A 229 22.93 -38.88 -0.95
N GLY A 230 24.26 -38.85 -1.00
CA GLY A 230 25.04 -37.97 -1.88
C GLY A 230 24.77 -36.47 -1.63
N ARG A 231 24.44 -36.09 -0.39
CA ARG A 231 24.12 -34.71 0.00
C ARG A 231 25.12 -34.19 1.04
N GLU A 232 25.16 -32.88 1.24
CA GLU A 232 25.92 -32.29 2.35
C GLU A 232 25.21 -32.51 3.69
N LYS A 233 25.99 -32.65 4.78
CA LYS A 233 25.47 -32.80 6.15
C LYS A 233 24.43 -31.72 6.51
N ASP A 234 24.70 -30.48 6.14
CA ASP A 234 23.79 -29.35 6.40
C ASP A 234 22.42 -29.52 5.73
N HIS A 235 22.34 -30.23 4.60
CA HIS A 235 21.07 -30.53 3.94
C HIS A 235 20.21 -31.47 4.79
N ILE A 236 20.81 -32.45 5.46
CA ILE A 236 20.12 -33.38 6.36
C ILE A 236 19.57 -32.61 7.57
N THR A 237 20.41 -31.78 8.20
CA THR A 237 20.02 -30.99 9.38
C THR A 237 18.89 -30.01 9.07
N GLN A 238 18.98 -29.29 7.95
CA GLN A 238 17.93 -28.38 7.49
C GLN A 238 16.64 -29.13 7.15
N LYS A 239 16.75 -30.31 6.54
CA LYS A 239 15.59 -31.11 6.18
C LYS A 239 14.85 -31.64 7.40
N ARG A 240 15.55 -32.17 8.41
CA ARG A 240 14.95 -32.59 9.69
C ARG A 240 14.25 -31.44 10.40
N LYS A 241 14.86 -30.25 10.41
CA LYS A 241 14.23 -29.04 10.96
C LYS A 241 12.92 -28.73 10.22
N PHE A 242 12.94 -28.75 8.89
CA PHE A 242 11.74 -28.54 8.08
C PHE A 242 10.65 -29.58 8.35
N MET A 243 11.01 -30.87 8.51
CA MET A 243 10.03 -31.91 8.83
C MET A 243 9.42 -31.72 10.22
N ARG A 244 10.24 -31.29 11.21
CA ARG A 244 9.79 -30.99 12.57
C ARG A 244 8.81 -29.82 12.61
N ASP A 245 9.14 -28.74 11.91
CA ASP A 245 8.30 -27.54 11.83
C ASP A 245 6.95 -27.83 11.14
N ASN A 246 6.91 -28.84 10.25
CA ASN A 246 5.68 -29.30 9.59
C ASN A 246 4.95 -30.44 10.33
N GLY A 247 5.42 -30.83 11.52
CA GLY A 247 4.79 -31.89 12.33
C GLY A 247 4.92 -33.31 11.76
N GLN A 248 5.74 -33.50 10.72
CA GLN A 248 5.96 -34.79 10.04
C GLN A 248 7.04 -35.63 10.73
N TYR A 249 7.71 -35.09 11.74
CA TYR A 249 8.87 -35.70 12.38
C TYR A 249 8.99 -35.22 13.84
N GLN A 250 9.02 -36.14 14.80
CA GLN A 250 9.13 -35.82 16.24
C GLN A 250 10.57 -35.75 16.77
N GLY A 251 11.57 -36.03 15.94
CA GLY A 251 12.97 -36.00 16.35
C GLY A 251 13.43 -37.30 17.00
N PHE A 252 14.67 -37.69 16.70
CA PHE A 252 15.43 -38.61 17.53
C PHE A 252 15.65 -37.95 18.91
N LYS A 253 15.02 -38.48 19.96
CA LYS A 253 15.37 -38.16 21.35
C LYS A 253 16.70 -38.85 21.65
N ASN A 254 17.81 -38.12 21.56
CA ASN A 254 19.10 -38.65 22.01
C ASN A 254 18.97 -39.19 23.45
N ARG A 255 19.41 -40.43 23.64
CA ARG A 255 19.97 -40.91 24.91
C ARG A 255 21.39 -40.38 25.05
#